data_AF-A0A966R3Y2-F1
#
_entry.id   AF-A0A966R3Y2-F1
#
_cell.length_a   1.000
_cell.length_b   1.000
_cell.length_c   1.000
_cell.angle_alpha   90.00
_cell.angle_beta   90.00
_cell.angle_gamma   90.00
#
_symmetry.space_group_name_H-M   'P 1'
#
loop_
_entity.id
_entity.type
_entity.pdbx_description
1 polymer ?
#
loop_
_entity_poly.entity_id
_entity_poly.type
_entity_poly.pdbx_seq_one_letter_code
_entity_poly.pdbx_strand_id
1 'polypeptide(L)'
;MSQPVEPNPNTISRIHTACKECVFALYNDKTQVGCEMGLLDKYKSKDTTIIEAYDEDKEFYILNNRKCIGFRKNSWFNKFGDNLTLQDKKEKVLDSFKLRYMLLMDLKRFTTDSL
;
A
#
# COMPACT_ATOMS: atom_id res chain seq x y z
N MET A 1 -31.65 -8.79 19.41
CA MET A 1 -31.06 -8.96 18.06
C MET A 1 -30.39 -7.64 17.71
N SER A 2 -29.07 -7.56 17.86
CA SER A 2 -28.30 -6.37 17.48
C SER A 2 -28.22 -6.32 15.96
N GLN A 3 -28.62 -5.19 15.37
CA GLN A 3 -28.45 -4.94 13.95
C GLN A 3 -26.95 -5.01 13.59
N PRO A 4 -26.57 -5.53 12.42
CA PRO A 4 -25.19 -5.46 11.95
C PRO A 4 -24.83 -3.97 11.78
N VAL A 5 -23.87 -3.50 12.58
CA VAL A 5 -23.32 -2.15 12.43
C VAL A 5 -22.49 -2.15 11.16
N GLU A 6 -22.94 -1.44 10.12
CA GLU A 6 -22.12 -1.27 8.93
C GLU A 6 -20.81 -0.57 9.32
N PRO A 7 -19.64 -1.12 8.93
CA PRO A 7 -18.36 -0.53 9.30
C PRO A 7 -18.28 0.88 8.68
N ASN A 8 -18.10 1.88 9.53
CA ASN A 8 -17.89 3.26 9.07
C ASN A 8 -16.72 3.27 8.06
N PRO A 9 -16.92 3.80 6.83
CA PRO A 9 -15.93 3.76 5.75
C PRO A 9 -14.59 4.42 6.12
N ASN A 10 -14.59 5.29 7.14
CA ASN A 10 -13.40 5.98 7.65
C ASN A 10 -12.73 5.26 8.83
N THR A 11 -13.16 4.04 9.18
CA THR A 11 -12.53 3.26 10.24
C THR A 11 -11.27 2.57 9.71
N ILE A 12 -10.12 2.94 10.28
CA ILE A 12 -8.85 2.27 9.98
C ILE A 12 -8.85 0.89 10.65
N SER A 13 -8.85 -0.16 9.83
CA SER A 13 -8.77 -1.54 10.29
C SER A 13 -7.40 -1.84 10.91
N ARG A 14 -7.32 -2.86 11.76
CA ARG A 14 -6.05 -3.31 12.37
C ARG A 14 -4.99 -3.67 11.32
N ILE A 15 -5.41 -4.21 10.17
CA ILE A 15 -4.53 -4.53 9.05
C ILE A 15 -4.57 -3.38 8.05
N HIS A 16 -3.69 -2.41 8.21
CA HIS A 16 -3.58 -1.31 7.26
C HIS A 16 -2.12 -1.02 6.91
N THR A 17 -1.92 -0.21 5.87
CA THR A 17 -0.62 0.41 5.56
C THR A 17 -0.80 1.91 5.39
N ALA A 18 -0.18 2.70 6.26
CA ALA A 18 -0.08 4.14 6.06
C ALA A 18 1.10 4.44 5.11
N CYS A 19 0.84 5.19 4.04
CA CYS A 19 1.86 5.52 3.05
C CYS A 19 2.84 6.62 3.51
N LYS A 20 2.56 7.33 4.61
CA LYS A 20 3.30 8.50 5.09
C LYS A 20 4.83 8.39 4.99
N GLU A 21 5.39 7.29 5.47
CA GLU A 21 6.84 7.08 5.58
C GLU A 21 7.41 6.19 4.47
N CYS A 22 6.62 5.90 3.45
CA CYS A 22 7.07 5.10 2.32
C CYS A 22 8.02 5.92 1.46
N VAL A 23 9.20 5.38 1.15
CA VAL A 23 10.17 6.02 0.24
C VAL A 23 9.62 6.21 -1.18
N PHE A 24 8.60 5.43 -1.54
CA PHE A 24 7.97 5.46 -2.86
C PHE A 24 6.70 6.31 -2.88
N ALA A 25 6.32 6.98 -1.79
CA ALA A 25 5.20 7.91 -1.80
C ALA A 25 5.60 9.20 -2.51
N LEU A 26 4.80 9.61 -3.50
CA LEU A 26 4.98 10.87 -4.22
C LEU A 26 4.21 11.96 -3.51
N TYR A 27 4.90 13.05 -3.18
CA TYR A 27 4.31 14.21 -2.53
C TYR A 27 4.41 15.43 -3.44
N ASN A 28 3.33 16.20 -3.52
CA ASN A 28 3.36 17.59 -3.91
C ASN A 28 3.19 18.41 -2.61
N ASP A 29 4.25 19.11 -2.21
CA ASP A 29 4.38 19.70 -0.88
C ASP A 29 4.12 18.70 0.26
N LYS A 30 2.98 18.82 0.94
CA LYS A 30 2.57 17.98 2.08
C LYS A 30 1.54 16.92 1.71
N THR A 31 1.03 16.95 0.48
CA THR A 31 -0.05 16.08 0.04
C THR A 31 0.48 14.96 -0.83
N GLN A 32 0.20 13.72 -0.45
CA GLN A 32 0.55 12.57 -1.27
C GLN A 32 -0.29 12.56 -2.54
N VAL A 33 0.35 12.61 -3.69
CA VAL A 33 -0.31 12.60 -5.00
C VAL A 33 -0.17 11.26 -5.74
N GLY A 34 0.71 10.36 -5.27
CA GLY A 34 0.92 9.10 -5.96
C GLY A 34 1.89 8.12 -5.30
N CYS A 35 2.33 7.15 -6.10
CA CYS A 35 3.30 6.13 -5.70
C CYS A 35 4.24 5.77 -6.85
N GLU A 36 5.54 5.86 -6.61
CA GLU A 36 6.62 5.56 -7.56
C GLU A 36 6.66 4.11 -8.05
N MET A 37 6.05 3.18 -7.29
CA MET A 37 5.89 1.78 -7.71
C MET A 37 4.58 1.53 -8.48
N GLY A 38 3.72 2.53 -8.64
CA GLY A 38 2.39 2.42 -9.24
C GLY A 38 1.44 1.47 -8.48
N LEU A 39 1.77 1.09 -7.25
CA LEU A 39 0.97 0.13 -6.47
C LEU A 39 -0.34 0.76 -5.96
N LEU A 40 -0.32 2.06 -5.65
CA LEU A 40 -1.50 2.77 -5.18
C LEU A 40 -2.64 2.70 -6.21
N ASP A 41 -2.35 2.97 -7.48
CA ASP A 41 -3.35 2.92 -8.56
C ASP A 41 -3.83 1.48 -8.83
N LYS A 42 -2.93 0.50 -8.72
CA LYS A 42 -3.29 -0.92 -8.78
C LYS A 42 -4.28 -1.28 -7.66
N TYR A 43 -4.10 -0.78 -6.45
CA TYR A 43 -5.05 -1.01 -5.35
C TYR A 43 -6.38 -0.28 -5.55
N LYS A 44 -6.37 0.97 -6.05
CA LYS A 44 -7.60 1.71 -6.42
C LYS A 44 -8.47 0.91 -7.40
N SER A 45 -7.85 0.24 -8.37
CA SER A 45 -8.57 -0.57 -9.38
C SER A 45 -9.20 -1.88 -8.86
N LYS A 46 -8.95 -2.26 -7.60
CA LYS A 46 -9.28 -3.60 -7.05
C LYS A 46 -10.19 -3.55 -5.82
N ASP A 47 -11.10 -2.59 -5.74
CA ASP A 47 -12.08 -2.46 -4.64
C ASP A 47 -11.41 -2.42 -3.25
N THR A 48 -10.17 -1.89 -3.19
CA THR A 48 -9.46 -1.72 -1.91
C THR A 48 -9.87 -0.37 -1.34
N THR A 49 -10.38 -0.37 -0.10
CA THR A 49 -10.68 0.86 0.63
C THR A 49 -9.38 1.63 0.89
N ILE A 50 -9.28 2.82 0.29
CA ILE A 50 -8.17 3.74 0.49
C ILE A 50 -8.73 4.96 1.22
N ILE A 51 -8.17 5.24 2.39
CA ILE A 51 -8.59 6.35 3.24
C ILE A 51 -7.56 7.47 3.08
N GLU A 52 -8.03 8.70 2.93
CA GLU A 52 -7.21 9.90 3.02
C GLU A 52 -7.07 10.28 4.48
N ALA A 53 -5.84 10.45 4.95
CA ALA A 53 -5.52 10.76 6.34
C ALA A 53 -4.58 11.95 6.42
N TYR A 54 -4.70 12.70 7.51
CA TYR A 54 -3.86 13.85 7.84
C TYR A 54 -3.40 13.74 9.29
N ASP A 55 -2.13 13.99 9.55
CA ASP A 55 -1.54 13.90 10.89
C ASP A 55 -0.80 15.17 11.33
N GLU A 56 -1.37 16.34 10.99
CA GLU A 56 -0.84 17.68 11.29
C GLU A 56 0.44 18.06 10.52
N ASP A 57 1.12 17.07 9.95
CA ASP A 57 2.31 17.26 9.12
C ASP A 57 2.00 17.03 7.64
N LYS A 58 1.44 15.86 7.28
CA LYS A 58 1.23 15.44 5.88
C LYS A 58 -0.14 14.83 5.66
N GLU A 59 -0.64 14.98 4.44
CA GLU A 59 -1.80 14.25 3.92
C GLU A 59 -1.31 13.03 3.14
N PHE A 60 -1.82 11.86 3.46
CA PHE A 60 -1.35 10.60 2.89
C PHE A 60 -2.45 9.57 2.79
N TYR A 61 -2.21 8.56 1.95
CA TYR A 61 -3.14 7.46 1.78
C TYR A 61 -2.90 6.35 2.80
N ILE A 62 -3.99 5.77 3.30
CA ILE A 62 -4.00 4.55 4.09
C ILE A 62 -4.68 3.47 3.26
N LEU A 63 -3.93 2.41 2.93
CA LEU A 63 -4.51 1.20 2.37
C LEU A 63 -5.17 0.41 3.51
N ASN A 64 -6.49 0.41 3.55
CA ASN A 64 -7.25 -0.27 4.60
C ASN A 64 -7.42 -1.76 4.27
N ASN A 65 -7.46 -2.60 5.30
CA ASN A 65 -7.53 -4.06 5.22
C ASN A 65 -6.46 -4.71 4.32
N ARG A 66 -5.29 -4.07 4.18
CA ARG A 66 -4.23 -4.51 3.25
C ARG A 66 -2.83 -4.12 3.70
N LYS A 67 -1.87 -5.00 3.39
CA LYS A 67 -0.43 -4.69 3.45
C LYS A 67 0.11 -4.37 2.06
N CYS A 68 0.71 -3.18 1.90
CA CYS A 68 1.42 -2.85 0.67
C CYS A 68 2.73 -3.62 0.63
N ILE A 69 2.90 -4.46 -0.38
CA ILE A 69 4.13 -5.23 -0.57
C ILE A 69 5.36 -4.35 -0.81
N GLY A 70 5.17 -3.20 -1.46
CA GLY A 70 6.22 -2.25 -1.82
C GLY A 70 6.55 -1.24 -0.73
N PHE A 71 5.78 -1.20 0.36
CA PHE A 71 6.05 -0.23 1.43
C PHE A 71 7.43 -0.48 2.05
N ARG A 72 8.31 0.52 2.00
CA ARG A 72 9.60 0.52 2.67
C ARG A 72 9.92 1.92 3.19
N LYS A 73 10.44 2.00 4.42
CA LYS A 73 11.08 3.22 4.92
C LYS A 73 12.50 3.31 4.37
N ASN A 74 13.08 4.52 4.33
CA ASN A 74 14.48 4.71 3.94
C ASN A 74 15.45 3.83 4.73
N SER A 75 15.19 3.60 6.02
CA SER A 75 16.03 2.76 6.89
C SER A 75 16.18 1.30 6.42
N TRP A 76 15.25 0.77 5.63
CA TRP A 76 15.36 -0.58 5.08
C TRP A 76 16.52 -0.71 4.08
N PHE A 77 16.91 0.40 3.46
CA PHE A 77 17.95 0.43 2.42
C PHE A 77 19.36 0.55 2.98
N ASN A 78 19.53 0.88 4.26
CA ASN A 78 20.84 1.06 4.90
C ASN A 78 21.76 -0.17 4.77
N LYS A 79 21.19 -1.37 4.60
CA LYS A 79 21.94 -2.62 4.39
C LYS A 79 22.59 -2.77 3.01
N PHE A 80 22.25 -1.90 2.06
CA PHE A 80 22.77 -1.92 0.69
C PHE A 80 23.78 -0.80 0.41
N GLY A 81 24.11 -0.01 1.43
CA GLY A 81 25.00 1.15 1.33
C GLY A 81 24.25 2.48 1.18
N ASP A 82 25.01 3.56 1.14
CA ASP A 82 24.53 4.93 1.01
C ASP A 82 24.34 5.35 -0.45
N ASN A 83 23.67 6.49 -0.67
CA ASN A 83 23.50 7.15 -1.97
C ASN A 83 22.73 6.35 -3.05
N LEU A 84 21.89 5.39 -2.66
CA LEU A 84 21.02 4.68 -3.60
C LEU A 84 20.02 5.64 -4.25
N THR A 85 19.97 5.61 -5.59
CA THR A 85 18.95 6.33 -6.35
C THR A 85 17.57 5.72 -6.12
N LEU A 86 16.53 6.46 -6.47
CA LEU A 86 15.17 5.93 -6.40
C LEU A 86 14.98 4.67 -7.27
N GLN A 87 15.65 4.62 -8.43
CA GLN A 87 15.62 3.49 -9.34
C GLN A 87 16.29 2.26 -8.69
N ASP A 88 17.47 2.43 -8.09
CA ASP A 88 18.13 1.35 -7.34
C ASP A 88 17.23 0.82 -6.22
N LYS A 89 16.57 1.72 -5.48
CA LYS A 89 15.63 1.36 -4.42
C LYS A 89 14.46 0.53 -4.96
N LYS A 90 13.90 0.88 -6.12
CA LYS A 90 12.84 0.09 -6.77
C LYS A 90 13.35 -1.30 -7.10
N GLU A 91 14.52 -1.41 -7.72
CA GLU A 91 15.14 -2.68 -8.10
C GLU A 91 15.39 -3.56 -6.86
N LYS A 92 15.98 -3.03 -5.79
CA LYS A 92 16.19 -3.80 -4.54
C LYS A 92 14.88 -4.31 -3.93
N VAL A 93 13.80 -3.55 -4.04
CA VAL A 93 12.49 -4.00 -3.55
C VAL A 93 11.91 -5.09 -4.44
N LEU A 94 12.02 -4.94 -5.76
CA LEU A 94 11.61 -5.97 -6.71
C LEU A 94 12.43 -7.27 -6.53
N ASP A 95 13.75 -7.17 -6.35
CA ASP A 95 14.62 -8.32 -6.04
C ASP A 95 14.26 -8.98 -4.71
N SER A 96 13.80 -8.18 -3.73
CA SER A 96 13.36 -8.71 -2.43
C SER A 96 12.08 -9.53 -2.53
N PHE A 97 11.27 -9.27 -3.56
CA PHE A 97 10.18 -10.14 -3.91
C PHE A 97 10.81 -11.37 -4.54
N LYS A 98 11.09 -12.39 -3.71
CA LYS A 98 11.48 -13.75 -4.17
C LYS A 98 10.37 -14.46 -4.96
N LEU A 99 9.47 -13.68 -5.56
CA LEU A 99 8.31 -14.06 -6.33
C LEU A 99 8.69 -13.85 -7.80
N ARG A 100 8.93 -14.93 -8.54
CA ARG A 100 9.06 -14.85 -10.01
C ARG A 100 7.78 -14.30 -10.66
N TYR A 101 6.65 -14.48 -9.99
CA TYR A 101 5.33 -14.03 -10.44
C TYR A 101 4.56 -13.53 -9.23
N MET A 102 3.97 -12.35 -9.34
CA MET A 102 3.04 -11.83 -8.35
C MET A 102 1.62 -11.93 -8.90
N LEU A 103 0.90 -12.96 -8.47
CA LEU A 103 -0.50 -13.14 -8.81
C LEU A 103 -1.37 -12.54 -7.71
N LEU A 104 -2.14 -11.50 -8.05
CA LEU A 104 -3.20 -10.97 -7.20
C LEU A 104 -4.54 -11.59 -7.66
N MET A 105 -4.97 -12.66 -6.99
CA MET A 105 -6.26 -13.31 -7.26
C MET A 105 -7.39 -12.62 -6.48
N ASP A 106 -8.48 -12.32 -7.17
CA ASP A 106 -9.73 -11.88 -6.54
C ASP A 106 -10.56 -13.12 -6.19
N LEU A 107 -10.52 -13.51 -4.91
CA LEU A 107 -11.23 -14.70 -4.43
C LEU A 107 -12.75 -14.50 -4.42
N LYS A 108 -13.26 -13.27 -4.48
CA LYS A 108 -14.72 -13.02 -4.55
C LYS A 108 -15.33 -13.56 -5.85
N ARG A 109 -14.53 -13.79 -6.89
CA ARG A 109 -14.96 -14.33 -8.18
C ARG A 109 -14.98 -15.85 -8.24
N PHE A 110 -14.47 -16.54 -7.21
CA PHE A 110 -14.54 -17.98 -7.13
C PHE A 110 -15.80 -18.37 -6.36
N THR A 111 -16.89 -18.61 -7.08
CA THR A 111 -18.09 -19.25 -6.53
C THR A 111 -17.75 -20.72 -6.23
N THR A 112 -18.08 -21.19 -5.04
CA THR A 112 -17.90 -22.60 -4.61
C THR A 112 -18.75 -23.59 -5.39
N ASP A 113 -19.63 -23.12 -6.28
CA ASP A 113 -20.53 -23.95 -7.08
C ASP A 113 -19.84 -24.69 -8.24
N SER A 114 -18.51 -24.52 -8.40
CA SER A 114 -17.72 -25.16 -9.45
C SER A 114 -16.53 -25.97 -8.95
N LEU A 115 -16.60 -26.50 -7.72
CA LEU A 115 -15.65 -27.49 -7.19
C LEU A 115 -16.36 -28.81 -6.86
#